data_AF-A0A8H4AHN0-F1
#
_entry.id   AF-A0A8H4AHN0-F1
#
_cell.length_a   1.000
_cell.length_b   1.000
_cell.length_c   1.000
_cell.angle_alpha   90.00
_cell.angle_beta   90.00
_cell.angle_gamma   90.00
#
_symmetry.space_group_name_H-M   'P 1'
#
loop_
_entity.id
_entity.type
_entity.pdbx_description
1 polymer ?
#
loop_
_entity_poly.entity_id
_entity_poly.type
_entity_poly.pdbx_seq_one_letter_code
_entity_poly.pdbx_strand_id
1 'polypeptide(L)'
;MDLPTAWNLGDKSSYLSVDSSGLRVNYEGLGVNKKETGVIRTNHPIPPHCKLFYFEVDIIDEGKNKIIGIGFCEKEVDLSRMPGWDDCSWGYHSDDGKLFFHSGRGKPYGPLFSTGDTIGCCLNFKNNTVFYTKNGISLGIAFRNLKGTLYPCVGLRSQGGSIEVNFGSRKFKFAATTNIEEKPIILWKDIRKELLI
;
A
#
# COMPACT_ATOMS: atom_id res chain seq x y z
N MET A 1 18.46 -3.25 9.48
CA MET A 1 17.56 -3.46 8.33
C MET A 1 16.96 -2.11 8.01
N ASP A 2 17.07 -1.68 6.76
CA ASP A 2 16.57 -0.37 6.35
C ASP A 2 15.03 -0.38 6.23
N LEU A 3 14.42 0.80 6.41
CA LEU A 3 12.98 0.97 6.22
C LEU A 3 12.63 1.07 4.73
N PRO A 4 11.40 0.68 4.34
CA PRO A 4 10.86 1.02 3.03
C PRO A 4 10.81 2.55 2.84
N THR A 5 11.47 3.06 1.81
CA THR A 5 11.56 4.51 1.53
C THR A 5 11.22 4.88 0.09
N ALA A 6 11.20 3.91 -0.81
CA ALA A 6 10.87 4.07 -2.22
C ALA A 6 10.38 2.75 -2.82
N TRP A 7 9.83 2.82 -4.03
CA TRP A 7 9.55 1.65 -4.83
C TRP A 7 10.83 1.01 -5.37
N ASN A 8 10.84 -0.31 -5.52
CA ASN A 8 11.98 -1.05 -6.04
C ASN A 8 11.95 -1.10 -7.57
N LEU A 9 12.92 -0.45 -8.22
CA LEU A 9 13.01 -0.41 -9.69
C LEU A 9 13.28 -1.78 -10.33
N GLY A 10 13.87 -2.71 -9.58
CA GLY A 10 14.16 -4.08 -10.02
C GLY A 10 13.11 -5.11 -9.62
N ASP A 11 12.15 -4.75 -8.76
CA ASP A 11 11.12 -5.67 -8.25
C ASP A 11 9.72 -5.12 -8.54
N LYS A 12 9.44 -5.03 -9.84
CA LYS A 12 8.20 -4.50 -10.42
C LYS A 12 7.84 -5.20 -11.72
N SER A 13 6.56 -5.18 -12.07
CA SER A 13 6.07 -5.56 -13.39
C SER A 13 6.60 -4.65 -14.50
N SER A 14 6.72 -5.18 -15.72
CA SER A 14 7.04 -4.41 -16.93
C SER A 14 5.94 -3.43 -17.34
N TYR A 15 4.71 -3.60 -16.85
CA TYR A 15 3.60 -2.66 -17.09
C TYR A 15 3.63 -1.41 -16.21
N LEU A 16 4.63 -1.29 -15.33
CA LEU A 16 4.78 -0.14 -14.45
C LEU A 16 6.07 0.63 -14.77
N SER A 17 5.97 1.94 -14.86
CA SER A 17 7.10 2.86 -14.78
C SER A 17 7.14 3.49 -13.39
N VAL A 18 8.35 3.88 -12.96
CA VAL A 18 8.56 4.63 -11.72
C VAL A 18 9.35 5.87 -12.08
N ASP A 19 8.97 7.01 -11.52
CA ASP A 19 9.70 8.27 -11.74
C ASP A 19 11.07 8.29 -11.05
N SER A 20 11.84 9.35 -11.28
CA SER A 20 13.18 9.49 -10.70
C SER A 20 13.18 9.66 -9.19
N SER A 21 12.06 10.08 -8.57
CA SER A 21 11.94 10.14 -7.12
C SER A 21 11.80 8.75 -6.48
N GLY A 22 11.39 7.74 -7.27
CA GLY A 22 11.10 6.41 -6.76
C GLY A 22 9.75 6.32 -6.03
N LEU A 23 8.92 7.37 -6.06
CA LEU A 23 7.67 7.46 -5.29
C LEU A 23 6.42 7.42 -6.18
N ARG A 24 6.53 7.85 -7.44
CA ARG A 24 5.40 7.86 -8.37
C ARG A 24 5.45 6.66 -9.29
N VAL A 25 4.32 5.95 -9.39
CA VAL A 25 4.15 4.79 -10.28
C VAL A 25 3.11 5.14 -11.33
N ASN A 26 3.42 4.85 -12.59
CA ASN A 26 2.47 4.98 -13.69
C ASN A 26 2.25 3.61 -14.35
N TYR A 27 1.03 3.36 -14.77
CA TYR A 27 0.67 2.16 -15.50
C TYR A 27 0.76 2.40 -17.01
N GLU A 28 1.63 1.61 -17.66
CA GLU A 28 2.00 1.75 -19.07
C GLU A 28 1.27 0.74 -19.98
N GLY A 29 0.54 -0.22 -19.40
CA GLY A 29 -0.21 -1.22 -20.15
C GLY A 29 -1.56 -0.69 -20.69
N LEU A 30 -2.24 -1.54 -21.49
CA LEU A 30 -3.62 -1.28 -21.90
C LEU A 30 -4.64 -1.69 -20.82
N GLY A 31 -4.32 -2.72 -20.03
CA GLY A 31 -5.15 -3.17 -18.91
C GLY A 31 -6.43 -3.91 -19.34
N VAL A 32 -6.49 -4.34 -20.60
CA VAL A 32 -7.61 -5.08 -21.17
C VAL A 32 -7.68 -6.47 -20.57
N ASN A 33 -6.54 -7.15 -20.45
CA ASN A 33 -6.47 -8.51 -19.90
C ASN A 33 -6.02 -8.48 -18.43
N LYS A 34 -6.55 -9.39 -17.60
CA LYS A 34 -6.07 -9.59 -16.22
C LYS A 34 -4.58 -9.89 -16.13
N LYS A 35 -3.99 -10.52 -17.16
CA LYS A 35 -2.54 -10.78 -17.25
C LYS A 35 -1.70 -9.51 -17.42
N GLU A 36 -2.33 -8.39 -17.75
CA GLU A 36 -1.66 -7.08 -17.83
C GLU A 36 -1.61 -6.37 -16.48
N THR A 37 -2.06 -6.98 -15.39
CA THR A 37 -1.86 -6.41 -14.05
C THR A 37 -0.36 -6.18 -13.81
N GLY A 38 -0.02 -4.97 -13.37
CA GLY A 38 1.32 -4.63 -12.93
C GLY A 38 1.34 -4.39 -11.43
N VAL A 39 2.22 -5.09 -10.71
CA VAL A 39 2.48 -4.87 -9.28
C VAL A 39 3.92 -4.45 -9.06
N ILE A 40 4.15 -3.66 -8.02
CA ILE A 40 5.47 -3.24 -7.56
C ILE A 40 5.57 -3.37 -6.04
N ARG A 41 6.75 -3.80 -5.57
CA ARG A 41 7.13 -3.83 -4.15
C ARG A 41 8.08 -2.69 -3.81
N THR A 42 8.18 -2.40 -2.53
CA THR A 42 9.14 -1.45 -1.97
C THR A 42 10.59 -1.97 -2.01
N ASN A 43 11.56 -1.05 -1.91
CA ASN A 43 13.00 -1.36 -1.91
C ASN A 43 13.44 -2.24 -0.74
N HIS A 44 12.76 -2.16 0.40
CA HIS A 44 13.03 -2.96 1.59
C HIS A 44 11.72 -3.52 2.17
N PRO A 45 11.75 -4.66 2.88
CA PRO A 45 10.61 -5.11 3.65
C PRO A 45 10.45 -4.25 4.90
N ILE A 46 9.30 -4.34 5.54
CA ILE A 46 9.08 -3.72 6.85
C ILE A 46 9.90 -4.50 7.89
N PRO A 47 10.80 -3.85 8.63
CA PRO A 47 11.56 -4.51 9.67
C PRO A 47 10.63 -5.09 10.76
N PRO A 48 10.85 -6.33 11.22
CA PRO A 48 9.95 -7.01 12.15
C PRO A 48 9.91 -6.38 13.56
N HIS A 49 10.86 -5.51 13.88
CA HIS A 49 10.93 -4.77 15.14
C HIS A 49 10.16 -3.45 15.11
N CYS A 50 9.63 -3.03 13.96
CA CYS A 50 8.71 -1.89 13.91
C CYS A 50 7.51 -2.19 14.81
N LYS A 51 7.13 -1.26 15.70
CA LYS A 51 5.88 -1.41 16.48
C LYS A 51 4.65 -1.10 15.61
N LEU A 52 4.83 -0.15 14.71
CA LEU A 52 3.83 0.30 13.75
C LEU A 52 4.56 0.70 12.46
N PHE A 53 4.00 0.35 11.31
CA PHE A 53 4.44 0.87 10.02
C PHE A 53 3.22 1.47 9.31
N TYR A 54 3.38 2.67 8.76
CA TYR A 54 2.30 3.39 8.10
C TYR A 54 2.82 4.10 6.85
N PHE A 55 2.05 4.00 5.76
CA PHE A 55 2.30 4.73 4.52
C PHE A 55 0.97 5.16 3.91
N GLU A 56 1.01 6.21 3.09
CA GLU A 56 -0.14 6.69 2.32
C GLU A 56 0.12 6.57 0.82
N VAL A 57 -0.91 6.27 0.06
CA VAL A 57 -0.91 6.23 -1.39
C VAL A 57 -1.94 7.24 -1.88
N ASP A 58 -1.47 8.27 -2.58
CA ASP A 58 -2.31 9.23 -3.27
C ASP A 58 -2.67 8.69 -4.65
N ILE A 59 -3.97 8.64 -4.96
CA ILE A 59 -4.46 8.26 -6.28
C ILE A 59 -4.41 9.48 -7.18
N ILE A 60 -3.40 9.57 -8.04
CA ILE A 60 -3.21 10.72 -8.91
C ILE A 60 -4.11 10.65 -10.13
N ASP A 61 -4.24 9.46 -10.70
CA ASP A 61 -5.22 9.15 -11.75
C ASP A 61 -5.65 7.68 -11.57
N GLU A 62 -6.95 7.44 -11.44
CA GLU A 62 -7.49 6.07 -11.35
C GLU A 62 -7.37 5.28 -12.66
N GLY A 63 -7.16 5.97 -13.78
CA GLY A 63 -7.11 5.43 -15.13
C GLY A 63 -8.46 4.86 -15.60
N LYS A 64 -8.47 4.32 -16.82
CA LYS A 64 -9.72 3.89 -17.49
C LYS A 64 -10.52 2.80 -16.76
N ASN A 65 -9.84 1.84 -16.15
CA ASN A 65 -10.50 0.70 -15.52
C ASN A 65 -10.74 0.90 -14.02
N LYS A 66 -10.08 1.89 -13.40
CA LYS A 66 -10.19 2.20 -11.96
C LYS A 66 -9.77 1.06 -11.05
N ILE A 67 -8.87 0.19 -11.50
CA ILE A 67 -8.41 -1.00 -10.77
C ILE A 67 -7.03 -0.72 -10.20
N ILE A 68 -7.00 -0.45 -8.90
CA ILE A 68 -5.84 -0.20 -8.06
C ILE A 68 -5.99 -1.04 -6.80
N GLY A 69 -4.95 -1.80 -6.46
CA GLY A 69 -4.87 -2.59 -5.24
C GLY A 69 -3.72 -2.10 -4.39
N ILE A 70 -3.95 -1.90 -3.09
CA ILE A 70 -2.94 -1.43 -2.14
C ILE A 70 -2.86 -2.45 -1.00
N GLY A 71 -1.66 -2.82 -0.57
CA GLY A 71 -1.49 -3.66 0.60
C GLY A 71 -0.07 -4.16 0.79
N PHE A 72 0.06 -5.46 1.08
CA PHE A 72 1.32 -6.11 1.42
C PHE A 72 1.48 -7.44 0.69
N CYS A 73 2.73 -7.81 0.39
CA CYS A 73 3.06 -9.15 -0.08
C CYS A 73 4.47 -9.57 0.33
N GLU A 74 4.72 -10.88 0.28
CA GLU A 74 6.07 -11.43 0.40
C GLU A 74 6.82 -11.35 -0.94
N LYS A 75 8.14 -11.58 -0.88
CA LYS A 75 9.06 -11.39 -2.01
C LYS A 75 8.78 -12.34 -3.18
N GLU A 76 8.27 -13.53 -2.88
CA GLU A 76 8.04 -14.61 -3.84
C GLU A 76 6.71 -14.45 -4.60
N VAL A 77 5.86 -13.51 -4.20
CA VAL A 77 4.56 -13.28 -4.84
C VAL A 77 4.73 -12.80 -6.28
N ASP A 78 3.94 -13.36 -7.20
CA ASP A 78 3.90 -12.99 -8.62
C ASP A 78 3.42 -11.54 -8.78
N LEU A 79 4.19 -10.74 -9.52
CA LEU A 79 3.90 -9.33 -9.76
C LEU A 79 2.94 -9.09 -10.94
N SER A 80 2.40 -10.14 -11.53
CA SER A 80 1.37 -10.09 -12.59
C SER A 80 -0.07 -10.23 -12.06
N ARG A 81 -0.25 -10.25 -10.73
CA ARG A 81 -1.54 -10.51 -10.08
C ARG A 81 -1.76 -9.54 -8.93
N MET A 82 -2.99 -9.05 -8.78
CA MET A 82 -3.28 -7.93 -7.87
C MET A 82 -2.98 -8.29 -6.40
N PRO A 83 -2.57 -7.31 -5.57
CA PRO A 83 -2.37 -7.54 -4.14
C PRO A 83 -3.55 -8.25 -3.49
N GLY A 84 -3.31 -9.37 -2.83
CA GLY A 84 -4.35 -10.20 -2.19
C GLY A 84 -4.83 -11.42 -2.99
N TRP A 85 -4.52 -11.51 -4.29
CA TRP A 85 -5.05 -12.61 -5.12
C TRP A 85 -4.32 -13.94 -4.95
N ASP A 86 -3.06 -13.89 -4.54
CA ASP A 86 -2.22 -15.08 -4.34
C ASP A 86 -1.84 -15.25 -2.89
N ASP A 87 -1.29 -16.42 -2.58
CA ASP A 87 -0.77 -16.72 -1.26
C ASP A 87 0.31 -15.72 -0.85
N CYS A 88 0.32 -15.41 0.46
CA CYS A 88 1.23 -14.45 1.08
C CYS A 88 1.08 -13.02 0.53
N SER A 89 -0.14 -12.68 0.09
CA SER A 89 -0.50 -11.36 -0.40
C SER A 89 -1.84 -10.91 0.20
N TRP A 90 -1.94 -9.61 0.48
CA TRP A 90 -3.11 -8.95 1.07
C TRP A 90 -3.34 -7.61 0.38
N GLY A 91 -4.59 -7.27 0.04
CA GLY A 91 -4.89 -6.01 -0.65
C GLY A 91 -6.30 -5.50 -0.47
N TYR A 92 -6.45 -4.18 -0.53
CA TYR A 92 -7.71 -3.43 -0.60
C TYR A 92 -7.84 -2.80 -1.99
N HIS A 93 -8.94 -3.05 -2.68
CA HIS A 93 -9.10 -2.71 -4.10
C HIS A 93 -10.09 -1.56 -4.31
N SER A 94 -9.77 -0.68 -5.26
CA SER A 94 -10.50 0.56 -5.55
C SER A 94 -11.87 0.34 -6.20
N ASP A 95 -11.99 -0.66 -7.07
CA ASP A 95 -13.13 -0.85 -7.96
C ASP A 95 -14.33 -1.52 -7.29
N ASP A 96 -14.11 -2.29 -6.23
CA ASP A 96 -15.18 -2.97 -5.49
C ASP A 96 -15.15 -2.75 -3.97
N GLY A 97 -14.15 -2.03 -3.45
CA GLY A 97 -14.04 -1.71 -2.03
C GLY A 97 -13.76 -2.94 -1.15
N LYS A 98 -13.32 -4.05 -1.75
CA LYS A 98 -13.12 -5.32 -1.04
C LYS A 98 -11.69 -5.55 -0.61
N LEU A 99 -11.57 -6.44 0.37
CA LEU A 99 -10.31 -7.04 0.79
C LEU A 99 -10.10 -8.36 0.09
N PHE A 100 -8.88 -8.55 -0.39
CA PHE A 100 -8.38 -9.78 -0.97
C PHE A 100 -7.20 -10.28 -0.13
N PHE A 101 -7.16 -11.58 0.13
CA PHE A 101 -6.09 -12.22 0.91
C PHE A 101 -6.04 -13.70 0.52
N HIS A 102 -4.90 -14.15 -0.01
CA HIS A 102 -4.70 -15.55 -0.43
C HIS A 102 -5.77 -16.07 -1.42
N SER A 103 -6.49 -15.19 -2.10
CA SER A 103 -7.68 -15.56 -2.87
C SER A 103 -8.16 -14.46 -3.80
N GLY A 104 -8.54 -14.83 -5.01
CA GLY A 104 -9.26 -13.95 -5.95
C GLY A 104 -10.73 -13.67 -5.57
N ARG A 105 -11.22 -14.15 -4.42
CA ARG A 105 -12.58 -13.88 -3.92
C ARG A 105 -12.53 -12.85 -2.80
N GLY A 106 -12.84 -11.60 -3.14
CA GLY A 106 -12.83 -10.49 -2.20
C GLY A 106 -13.96 -10.53 -1.18
N LYS A 107 -13.75 -9.91 -0.01
CA LYS A 107 -14.76 -9.69 1.04
C LYS A 107 -15.08 -8.19 1.19
N PRO A 108 -16.35 -7.80 1.39
CA PRO A 108 -16.71 -6.40 1.65
C PRO A 108 -15.92 -5.80 2.82
N TYR A 109 -15.52 -4.53 2.69
CA TYR A 109 -14.76 -3.85 3.74
C TYR A 109 -15.02 -2.35 3.77
N GLY A 110 -14.63 -1.65 2.71
CA GLY A 110 -14.58 -0.19 2.69
C GLY A 110 -15.32 0.40 1.50
N PRO A 111 -15.38 1.74 1.43
CA PRO A 111 -15.88 2.43 0.23
C PRO A 111 -14.97 2.16 -0.97
N LEU A 112 -15.42 2.56 -2.16
CA LEU A 112 -14.52 2.69 -3.32
C LEU A 112 -13.52 3.83 -3.09
N PHE A 113 -12.44 3.87 -3.85
CA PHE A 113 -11.53 5.01 -3.89
C PHE A 113 -11.05 5.33 -5.30
N SER A 114 -10.78 6.60 -5.56
CA SER A 114 -10.63 7.16 -6.91
C SER A 114 -9.63 8.32 -6.93
N THR A 115 -9.42 8.93 -8.09
CA THR A 115 -8.58 10.11 -8.28
C THR A 115 -8.84 11.17 -7.22
N GLY A 116 -7.77 11.64 -6.56
CA GLY A 116 -7.80 12.64 -5.50
C GLY A 116 -7.95 12.07 -4.08
N ASP A 117 -8.32 10.79 -3.94
CA ASP A 117 -8.32 10.10 -2.64
C ASP A 117 -6.89 9.75 -2.19
N THR A 118 -6.70 9.75 -0.87
CA THR A 118 -5.50 9.22 -0.21
C THR A 118 -5.87 8.00 0.60
N ILE A 119 -5.24 6.86 0.29
CA ILE A 119 -5.41 5.61 1.03
C ILE A 119 -4.18 5.36 1.89
N GLY A 120 -4.38 5.40 3.19
CA GLY A 120 -3.36 5.01 4.15
C GLY A 120 -3.46 3.53 4.49
N CYS A 121 -2.33 2.91 4.78
CA CYS A 121 -2.25 1.52 5.19
C CYS A 121 -1.37 1.40 6.43
N CYS A 122 -1.93 0.86 7.50
CA CYS A 122 -1.27 0.71 8.79
C CYS A 122 -1.06 -0.77 9.10
N LEU A 123 0.17 -1.17 9.37
CA LEU A 123 0.50 -2.46 9.97
C LEU A 123 0.91 -2.24 11.43
N ASN A 124 0.10 -2.77 12.35
CA ASN A 124 0.36 -2.73 13.78
C ASN A 124 0.91 -4.07 14.26
N PHE A 125 2.18 -4.10 14.61
CA PHE A 125 2.86 -5.32 15.06
C PHE A 125 2.51 -5.69 16.51
N LYS A 126 2.04 -4.75 17.34
CA LYS A 126 1.68 -5.04 18.74
C LYS A 126 0.52 -6.03 18.85
N ASN A 127 -0.47 -5.91 17.96
CA ASN A 127 -1.65 -6.77 17.94
C ASN A 127 -1.81 -7.54 16.61
N ASN A 128 -0.79 -7.48 15.75
CA ASN A 128 -0.74 -8.06 14.41
C ASN A 128 -2.03 -7.78 13.61
N THR A 129 -2.36 -6.50 13.45
CA THR A 129 -3.51 -6.06 12.66
C THR A 129 -3.13 -5.09 11.56
N VAL A 130 -3.92 -5.11 10.49
CA VAL A 130 -3.86 -4.11 9.43
C VAL A 130 -5.17 -3.34 9.41
N PHE A 131 -5.12 -2.03 9.25
CA PHE A 131 -6.28 -1.22 8.88
C PHE A 131 -5.90 -0.23 7.79
N TYR A 132 -6.90 0.16 7.00
CA TYR A 132 -6.76 1.23 6.01
C TYR A 132 -7.40 2.52 6.51
N THR A 133 -6.98 3.62 5.91
CA THR A 133 -7.61 4.93 6.10
C THR A 133 -7.95 5.52 4.74
N LYS A 134 -9.09 6.20 4.61
CA LYS A 134 -9.41 6.99 3.42
C LYS A 134 -9.50 8.46 3.80
N ASN A 135 -8.69 9.30 3.16
CA ASN A 135 -8.64 10.75 3.41
C ASN A 135 -8.51 11.11 4.89
N GLY A 136 -7.69 10.35 5.62
CA GLY A 136 -7.45 10.51 7.05
C GLY A 136 -8.48 9.87 7.98
N ILE A 137 -9.53 9.23 7.47
CA ILE A 137 -10.53 8.53 8.30
C ILE A 137 -10.22 7.03 8.31
N SER A 138 -10.12 6.44 9.50
CA SER A 138 -9.93 4.99 9.64
C SER A 138 -11.14 4.21 9.15
N LEU A 139 -10.89 3.13 8.39
CA LEU A 139 -11.90 2.22 7.85
C LEU A 139 -12.06 0.96 8.72
N GLY A 140 -11.41 0.90 9.88
CA GLY A 140 -11.43 -0.27 10.76
C GLY A 140 -10.49 -1.40 10.32
N ILE A 141 -10.41 -2.47 11.12
CA ILE A 141 -9.48 -3.57 10.90
C ILE A 141 -9.82 -4.33 9.61
N ALA A 142 -8.85 -4.42 8.71
CA ALA A 142 -8.91 -5.17 7.46
C ALA A 142 -8.40 -6.60 7.61
N PHE A 143 -7.19 -6.75 8.16
CA PHE A 143 -6.55 -8.06 8.29
C PHE A 143 -6.01 -8.27 9.69
N ARG A 144 -5.80 -9.55 10.03
CA ARG A 144 -5.22 -9.99 11.30
C ARG A 144 -4.19 -11.07 11.03
N ASN A 145 -3.19 -11.13 11.89
CA ASN A 145 -2.20 -12.21 11.94
C ASN A 145 -1.45 -12.40 10.62
N LEU A 146 -1.02 -11.30 9.99
CA LEU A 146 -0.11 -11.38 8.84
C LEU A 146 1.18 -12.06 9.27
N LYS A 147 1.76 -12.85 8.37
CA LYS A 147 3.00 -13.61 8.59
C LYS A 147 4.00 -13.27 7.49
N GLY A 148 5.26 -13.63 7.73
CA GLY A 148 6.31 -13.53 6.73
C GLY A 148 7.01 -12.18 6.68
N THR A 149 7.83 -12.01 5.64
CA THR A 149 8.62 -10.79 5.41
C THR A 149 7.86 -9.87 4.47
N LEU A 150 7.16 -8.88 5.04
CA LEU A 150 6.15 -8.10 4.33
C LEU A 150 6.76 -6.86 3.65
N TYR A 151 6.46 -6.72 2.36
CA TYR A 151 6.71 -5.52 1.57
C TYR A 151 5.39 -4.78 1.33
N PRO A 152 5.32 -3.46 1.56
CA PRO A 152 4.30 -2.63 0.95
C PRO A 152 4.32 -2.83 -0.56
N CYS A 153 3.14 -3.02 -1.14
CA CYS A 153 2.97 -3.20 -2.58
C CYS A 153 1.73 -2.49 -3.09
N VAL A 154 1.78 -2.07 -4.35
CA VAL A 154 0.63 -1.56 -5.10
C VAL A 154 0.52 -2.27 -6.44
N GLY A 155 -0.71 -2.49 -6.88
CA GLY A 155 -1.03 -3.07 -8.18
C GLY A 155 -1.95 -2.16 -8.98
N LEU A 156 -1.71 -2.05 -10.27
CA LEU A 156 -2.56 -1.30 -11.20
C LEU A 156 -2.92 -2.19 -12.40
N ARG A 157 -4.14 -2.03 -12.89
CA ARG A 157 -4.58 -2.58 -14.19
C ARG A 157 -5.50 -1.58 -14.89
N SER A 158 -4.99 -0.38 -15.11
CA SER A 158 -5.80 0.75 -15.53
C SER A 158 -4.99 1.68 -16.41
N GLN A 159 -5.24 1.68 -17.73
CA GLN A 159 -4.53 2.54 -18.67
C GLN A 159 -4.60 4.01 -18.24
N GLY A 160 -3.44 4.68 -18.16
CA GLY A 160 -3.30 6.06 -17.68
C GLY A 160 -3.31 6.21 -16.16
N GLY A 161 -3.50 5.11 -15.41
CA GLY A 161 -3.52 5.14 -13.95
C GLY A 161 -2.16 5.49 -13.37
N SER A 162 -2.14 6.33 -12.35
CA SER A 162 -0.93 6.69 -11.62
C SER A 162 -1.20 6.94 -10.13
N ILE A 163 -0.22 6.58 -9.31
CA ILE A 163 -0.25 6.79 -7.85
C ILE A 163 1.05 7.43 -7.40
N GLU A 164 1.03 8.06 -6.24
CA GLU A 164 2.23 8.54 -5.55
C GLU A 164 2.22 8.10 -4.09
N VAL A 165 3.31 7.51 -3.63
CA VAL A 165 3.43 7.04 -2.26
C VAL A 165 4.07 8.08 -1.34
N ASN A 166 3.65 8.05 -0.09
CA ASN A 166 4.26 8.76 1.02
C ASN A 166 4.71 7.75 2.08
N PHE A 167 6.01 7.55 2.22
CA PHE A 167 6.61 6.77 3.31
C PHE A 167 6.99 7.62 4.53
N GLY A 168 6.50 8.85 4.61
CA GLY A 168 6.75 9.80 5.70
C GLY A 168 7.62 11.01 5.31
N SER A 169 7.88 11.22 4.01
CA SER A 169 8.56 12.41 3.51
C SER A 169 7.68 13.66 3.59
N ARG A 170 6.35 13.48 3.53
CA ARG A 170 5.33 14.52 3.75
C ARG A 170 4.41 14.15 4.91
N LYS A 171 3.72 15.14 5.50
CA LYS A 171 2.75 14.91 6.57
C LYS A 171 1.62 13.98 6.08
N PHE A 172 1.29 12.98 6.89
CA PHE A 172 0.15 12.10 6.60
C PHE A 172 -1.19 12.81 6.80
N LYS A 173 -2.18 12.54 5.95
CA LYS A 173 -3.57 13.02 6.12
C LYS A 173 -4.23 12.43 7.37
N PHE A 174 -3.93 11.19 7.73
CA PHE A 174 -4.44 10.56 8.96
C PHE A 174 -4.04 11.33 10.23
N ALA A 175 -2.81 11.83 10.29
CA ALA A 175 -2.34 12.60 11.44
C ALA A 175 -3.01 13.98 11.59
N ALA A 176 -3.65 14.50 10.53
CA ALA A 176 -4.30 15.81 10.53
C ALA A 176 -5.75 15.80 11.04
N THR A 177 -6.38 14.63 11.17
CA THR A 177 -7.83 14.49 11.38
C THR A 177 -8.23 13.84 12.71
N THR A 178 -7.28 13.32 13.49
CA THR A 178 -7.57 12.60 14.74
C THR A 178 -7.21 13.39 16.01
N ASN A 179 -8.22 13.83 16.77
CA ASN A 179 -8.10 14.25 18.19
C ASN A 179 -8.07 13.02 19.14
N ILE A 180 -7.33 11.98 18.79
CA ILE A 180 -7.20 10.79 19.64
C ILE A 180 -6.05 11.02 20.60
N GLU A 181 -6.31 10.91 21.90
CA GLU A 181 -5.35 11.08 23.02
C GLU A 181 -4.19 10.06 23.03
N GLU A 182 -4.04 9.24 21.99
CA GLU A 182 -2.80 8.52 21.68
C GLU A 182 -2.16 9.14 20.43
N LYS A 183 -1.48 10.26 20.64
CA LYS A 183 -0.80 11.00 19.59
C LYS A 183 0.13 10.09 18.77
N PRO A 184 0.01 10.07 17.42
CA PRO A 184 1.07 9.60 16.53
C PRO A 184 2.35 10.45 16.64
N ILE A 185 2.39 11.48 17.49
CA ILE A 185 3.55 12.36 17.71
C ILE A 185 4.69 11.63 18.44
N ILE A 186 4.38 10.59 19.23
CA ILE A 186 5.41 9.67 19.76
C ILE A 186 5.95 8.79 18.61
N LEU A 187 5.08 8.39 17.68
CA LEU A 187 5.41 7.57 16.51
C LEU A 187 6.43 8.24 15.55
N TRP A 188 6.26 9.55 15.27
CA TRP A 188 7.17 10.29 14.38
C TRP A 188 8.54 10.59 15.01
N LYS A 189 8.60 10.78 16.34
CA LYS A 189 9.86 11.04 17.05
C LYS A 189 10.65 9.75 17.28
N ASP A 190 9.98 8.62 17.50
CA ASP A 190 10.65 7.34 17.73
C ASP A 190 11.21 6.76 16.41
N ILE A 191 10.47 6.85 15.29
CA ILE A 191 10.96 6.40 13.97
C ILE A 191 12.22 7.18 13.52
N ARG A 192 12.34 8.48 13.86
CA ARG A 192 13.57 9.26 13.55
C ARG A 192 14.68 9.12 14.59
N LYS A 193 14.38 8.90 15.87
CA LYS A 193 15.40 8.76 16.92
C LYS A 193 16.13 7.43 16.87
N GLU A 194 15.47 6.35 16.43
CA GLU A 194 16.11 5.02 16.29
C GLU A 194 16.98 4.91 15.01
N LEU A 195 17.01 5.93 14.15
CA LEU A 195 17.88 6.00 12.95
C LEU A 195 19.13 6.89 13.13
N LEU A 196 19.37 7.41 14.34
CA LEU A 196 20.51 8.29 14.67
C LEU A 196 21.35 7.79 15.86
N ILE A 197 21.42 6.46 16.06
CA ILE A 197 22.40 5.83 16.97
C ILE A 197 23.14 4.75 16.20
#